data_AF-A0A348AQG9-F1
#
_entry.id   AF-A0A348AQG9-F1
#
_cell.length_a   1.000
_cell.length_b   1.000
_cell.length_c   1.000
_cell.angle_alpha   90.00
_cell.angle_beta   90.00
_cell.angle_gamma   90.00
#
_symmetry.space_group_name_H-M   'P 1'
#
loop_
_entity.id
_entity.type
_entity.pdbx_description
1 polymer ?
#
loop_
_entity_poly.entity_id
_entity_poly.type
_entity_poly.pdbx_seq_one_letter_code
_entity_poly.pdbx_strand_id
1 'polypeptide(L)'
;MNISRLVNIQSGSAALLAVITMALLLTIGAGFFTITRTEFTAAVNYGDGITAQYAAEAGANRAIISLAQNQTNWTWLKTDIAVSGASAAVYNIEINSTGVEPELTYGSSPVAGGTYQIIAKGKYHNTLRIVNVMVKVGAAGMNTEAYNWNWK
;
A
#
# COMPACT_ATOMS: atom_id res chain seq x y z
N MET A 1 -34.61 20.52 -64.93
CA MET A 1 -33.85 20.83 -63.70
C MET A 1 -33.26 19.52 -63.20
N ASN A 2 -31.93 19.37 -63.21
CA ASN A 2 -31.27 18.05 -63.19
C ASN A 2 -31.01 17.58 -61.75
N ILE A 3 -31.95 16.80 -61.19
CA ILE A 3 -31.97 16.34 -59.79
C ILE A 3 -30.70 15.53 -59.44
N SER A 4 -30.16 14.78 -60.41
CA SER A 4 -28.94 13.99 -60.28
C SER A 4 -27.69 14.81 -59.93
N ARG A 5 -27.60 16.05 -60.41
CA ARG A 5 -26.45 16.94 -60.14
C ARG A 5 -26.54 17.60 -58.75
N LEU A 6 -27.75 17.84 -58.25
CA LEU A 6 -27.99 18.35 -56.89
C LEU A 6 -27.71 17.28 -55.83
N VAL A 7 -28.11 16.03 -56.11
CA VAL A 7 -27.82 14.87 -55.24
C VAL A 7 -26.31 14.63 -55.11
N ASN A 8 -25.55 14.72 -56.22
CA ASN A 8 -24.10 14.48 -56.23
C ASN A 8 -23.30 15.53 -55.43
N ILE A 9 -23.78 16.79 -55.40
CA ILE A 9 -23.17 17.87 -54.61
C ILE A 9 -23.52 17.73 -53.11
N GLN A 10 -24.76 17.32 -52.78
CA GLN A 10 -25.17 17.06 -51.40
C GLN A 10 -24.52 15.80 -50.79
N SER A 11 -24.28 14.76 -51.59
CA SER A 11 -23.59 13.55 -51.13
C SER A 11 -22.09 13.81 -50.86
N GLY A 12 -21.45 14.68 -51.63
CA GLY A 12 -20.04 15.04 -51.44
C GLY A 12 -19.78 15.85 -50.16
N SER A 13 -20.65 16.81 -49.84
CA SER A 13 -20.53 17.60 -48.60
C SER A 13 -20.86 16.76 -47.35
N ALA A 14 -21.84 15.86 -47.44
CA ALA A 14 -22.15 14.92 -46.36
C ALA A 14 -21.00 13.95 -46.07
N ALA A 15 -20.32 13.45 -47.11
CA ALA A 15 -19.15 12.58 -46.95
C ALA A 15 -17.98 13.32 -46.27
N LEU A 16 -17.70 14.57 -46.67
CA LEU A 16 -16.65 15.38 -46.04
C LEU A 16 -16.95 15.67 -44.56
N LEU A 17 -18.20 16.02 -44.25
CA LEU A 17 -18.63 16.21 -42.86
C LEU A 17 -18.47 14.91 -42.05
N ALA A 18 -18.88 13.78 -42.60
CA ALA A 18 -18.72 12.49 -41.93
C ALA A 18 -17.25 12.16 -41.63
N VAL A 19 -16.33 12.41 -42.57
CA VAL A 19 -14.88 12.19 -42.36
C VAL A 19 -14.33 13.12 -41.27
N ILE A 20 -14.70 14.40 -41.28
CA ILE A 20 -14.27 15.36 -40.25
C ILE A 20 -14.82 14.96 -38.88
N THR A 21 -16.10 14.58 -38.79
CA THR A 21 -16.71 14.13 -37.54
C THR A 21 -16.06 12.83 -37.04
N MET A 22 -15.77 11.87 -37.91
CA MET A 22 -15.04 10.65 -37.53
C MET A 22 -13.62 10.95 -37.04
N ALA A 23 -12.89 11.84 -37.71
CA ALA A 23 -11.56 12.26 -37.27
C ALA A 23 -11.60 12.90 -35.88
N LEU A 24 -12.60 13.74 -35.62
CA LEU A 24 -12.80 14.38 -34.31
C LEU A 24 -13.19 13.37 -33.22
N LEU A 25 -14.05 12.41 -33.52
CA LEU A 25 -14.40 11.36 -32.56
C LEU A 25 -13.20 10.46 -32.23
N LEU A 26 -12.34 10.17 -33.21
CA LEU A 26 -11.12 9.39 -32.99
C LEU A 26 -10.11 10.10 -32.08
N THR A 27 -9.89 11.40 -32.26
CA THR A 27 -8.95 12.15 -31.41
C THR A 27 -9.45 12.27 -29.97
N ILE A 28 -10.75 12.52 -29.80
CA ILE A 28 -11.40 12.55 -28.47
C ILE A 28 -11.35 11.16 -27.83
N GLY A 29 -11.67 10.10 -28.59
CA GLY A 29 -11.62 8.72 -28.12
C GLY A 29 -10.22 8.28 -27.68
N ALA A 30 -9.18 8.66 -28.42
CA ALA A 30 -7.80 8.40 -28.05
C ALA A 30 -7.39 9.14 -26.75
N GLY A 31 -7.90 10.36 -26.56
CA GLY A 31 -7.73 11.12 -25.31
C GLY A 31 -8.34 10.40 -24.12
N PHE A 32 -9.62 10.02 -24.19
CA PHE A 32 -10.29 9.27 -23.13
C PHE A 32 -9.61 7.93 -22.82
N PHE A 33 -9.19 7.20 -23.85
CA PHE A 33 -8.49 5.94 -23.67
C PHE A 33 -7.19 6.09 -22.86
N THR A 34 -6.45 7.17 -23.08
CA THR A 34 -5.22 7.48 -22.34
C THR A 34 -5.53 7.82 -20.87
N ILE A 35 -6.59 8.60 -20.63
CA ILE A 35 -7.04 8.95 -19.27
C ILE A 35 -7.46 7.68 -18.52
N THR A 36 -8.32 6.85 -19.10
CA THR A 36 -8.79 5.61 -18.47
C THR A 36 -7.64 4.66 -18.13
N ARG A 37 -6.63 4.54 -19.00
CA ARG A 37 -5.43 3.72 -18.70
C ARG A 37 -4.65 4.26 -17.49
N THR A 38 -4.56 5.58 -17.38
CA THR A 38 -3.87 6.25 -16.27
C THR A 38 -4.64 6.04 -14.97
N GLU A 39 -5.95 6.25 -14.98
CA GLU A 39 -6.83 6.01 -13.83
C GLU A 39 -6.79 4.56 -13.37
N PHE A 40 -6.82 3.61 -14.31
CA PHE A 40 -6.71 2.18 -13.99
C PHE A 40 -5.39 1.86 -13.29
N THR A 41 -4.27 2.37 -13.82
CA THR A 41 -2.94 2.17 -13.23
C THR A 41 -2.86 2.80 -11.84
N ALA A 42 -3.41 4.00 -11.67
CA ALA A 42 -3.48 4.68 -10.37
C ALA A 42 -4.33 3.89 -9.36
N ALA A 43 -5.47 3.33 -9.79
CA ALA A 43 -6.34 2.53 -8.95
C ALA A 43 -5.68 1.23 -8.49
N VAL A 44 -4.97 0.53 -9.39
CA VAL A 44 -4.18 -0.66 -9.04
C VAL A 44 -3.10 -0.32 -8.02
N ASN A 45 -2.31 0.74 -8.28
CA ASN A 45 -1.27 1.17 -7.35
C ASN A 45 -1.83 1.58 -5.98
N TYR A 46 -3.02 2.19 -5.96
CA TYR A 46 -3.71 2.54 -4.72
C TYR A 46 -4.14 1.30 -3.93
N GLY A 47 -4.72 0.30 -4.59
CA GLY A 47 -5.08 -0.99 -3.98
C GLY A 47 -3.86 -1.75 -3.43
N ASP A 48 -2.77 -1.77 -4.18
CA ASP A 48 -1.50 -2.34 -3.75
C ASP A 48 -0.94 -1.61 -2.51
N GLY A 49 -1.12 -0.29 -2.45
CA GLY A 49 -0.77 0.54 -1.29
C GLY A 49 -1.56 0.23 -0.04
N ILE A 50 -2.87 0.01 -0.16
CA ILE A 50 -3.72 -0.41 0.97
C ILE A 50 -3.28 -1.78 1.48
N THR A 51 -3.01 -2.72 0.58
CA THR A 51 -2.59 -4.08 0.95
C THR A 51 -1.23 -4.08 1.65
N ALA A 52 -0.27 -3.28 1.16
CA ALA A 52 1.02 -3.08 1.81
C ALA A 52 0.86 -2.44 3.20
N GLN A 53 -0.04 -1.46 3.35
CA GLN A 53 -0.34 -0.84 4.64
C GLN A 53 -0.92 -1.85 5.64
N TYR A 54 -1.89 -2.64 5.21
CA TYR A 54 -2.47 -3.72 6.01
C TYR A 54 -1.41 -4.72 6.49
N ALA A 55 -0.49 -5.11 5.61
CA ALA A 55 0.62 -5.98 5.97
C ALA A 55 1.53 -5.35 7.05
N ALA A 56 1.84 -4.06 6.92
CA ALA A 56 2.65 -3.33 7.90
C ALA A 56 1.96 -3.29 9.27
N GLU A 57 0.65 -3.03 9.31
CA GLU A 57 -0.14 -3.00 10.55
C GLU A 57 -0.26 -4.38 11.21
N ALA A 58 -0.42 -5.45 10.42
CA ALA A 58 -0.39 -6.82 10.93
C ALA A 58 0.95 -7.14 11.60
N GLY A 59 2.06 -6.71 10.99
CA GLY A 59 3.39 -6.85 11.57
C GLY A 59 3.57 -6.06 12.86
N ALA A 60 3.13 -4.79 12.88
CA ALA A 60 3.17 -3.95 14.07
C ALA A 60 2.36 -4.57 15.22
N ASN A 61 1.14 -5.04 14.95
CA ASN A 61 0.28 -5.70 15.94
C ASN A 61 0.93 -6.97 16.50
N ARG A 62 1.55 -7.80 15.66
CA ARG A 62 2.30 -8.98 16.12
C ARG A 62 3.42 -8.59 17.09
N ALA A 63 4.17 -7.53 16.77
CA ALA A 63 5.25 -7.06 17.62
C ALA A 63 4.75 -6.49 18.96
N ILE A 64 3.68 -5.70 18.95
CA ILE A 64 3.04 -5.18 20.16
C ILE A 64 2.58 -6.33 21.07
N ILE A 65 1.90 -7.33 20.50
CA ILE A 65 1.44 -8.50 21.26
C ILE A 65 2.62 -9.28 21.83
N SER A 66 3.69 -9.47 21.05
CA SER A 66 4.89 -10.18 21.50
C SER A 66 5.58 -9.47 22.66
N LEU A 67 5.66 -8.14 22.60
CA LEU A 67 6.15 -7.30 23.70
C LEU A 67 5.24 -7.37 24.94
N ALA A 68 3.91 -7.33 24.75
CA ALA A 68 2.93 -7.42 25.83
C ALA A 68 2.92 -8.78 26.54
N GLN A 69 3.17 -9.86 25.79
CA GLN A 69 3.25 -11.22 26.33
C GLN A 69 4.64 -11.56 26.89
N ASN A 70 5.58 -10.62 26.89
CA ASN A 70 6.95 -10.82 27.35
C ASN A 70 7.63 -12.03 26.65
N GLN A 71 7.35 -12.19 25.34
CA GLN A 71 7.89 -13.27 24.54
C GLN A 71 9.42 -13.16 24.44
N THR A 72 10.09 -14.31 24.34
CA THR A 72 11.55 -14.39 24.18
C THR A 72 11.95 -14.85 22.78
N ASN A 73 10.97 -15.28 21.97
CA ASN A 73 11.20 -15.73 20.61
C ASN A 73 11.07 -14.58 19.62
N TRP A 74 12.22 -14.13 19.12
CA TRP A 74 12.37 -13.02 18.17
C TRP A 74 12.91 -13.47 16.81
N THR A 75 12.85 -14.77 16.47
CA THR A 75 13.40 -15.31 15.20
C THR A 75 12.77 -14.73 13.94
N TRP A 76 11.61 -14.09 14.10
CA TRP A 76 10.83 -13.48 13.03
C TRP A 76 11.23 -12.01 12.77
N LEU A 77 12.04 -11.38 13.63
CA LEU A 77 12.56 -10.03 13.38
C LEU A 77 13.49 -10.01 12.17
N LYS A 78 13.45 -8.93 11.40
CA LYS A 78 14.27 -8.71 10.19
C LYS A 78 14.06 -9.76 9.09
N THR A 79 12.99 -10.57 9.18
CA THR A 79 12.61 -11.56 8.17
C THR A 79 11.32 -11.17 7.48
N ASP A 80 11.18 -11.57 6.21
CA ASP A 80 9.94 -11.36 5.47
C ASP A 80 8.95 -12.49 5.80
N ILE A 81 7.77 -12.11 6.29
CA ILE A 81 6.73 -13.03 6.73
C ILE A 81 5.47 -12.78 5.92
N ALA A 82 4.93 -13.84 5.34
CA ALA A 82 3.67 -13.75 4.59
C ALA A 82 2.49 -13.43 5.51
N VAL A 83 1.61 -12.54 5.06
CA VAL A 83 0.33 -12.27 5.72
C VAL A 83 -0.65 -13.39 5.37
N SER A 84 -1.21 -14.04 6.39
CA SER A 84 -2.25 -15.05 6.19
C SER A 84 -3.47 -14.41 5.51
N GLY A 85 -3.91 -14.99 4.39
CA GLY A 85 -5.09 -14.51 3.66
C GLY A 85 -4.82 -13.40 2.64
N ALA A 86 -3.58 -12.90 2.51
CA ALA A 86 -3.18 -11.96 1.46
C ALA A 86 -2.04 -12.55 0.63
N SER A 87 -2.36 -13.02 -0.57
CA SER A 87 -1.40 -13.64 -1.49
C SER A 87 -0.25 -12.69 -1.80
N ALA A 88 1.01 -13.09 -1.56
CA ALA A 88 2.21 -12.30 -1.82
C ALA A 88 2.41 -11.01 -0.99
N ALA A 89 1.53 -10.71 -0.02
CA ALA A 89 1.78 -9.65 0.95
C ALA A 89 2.77 -10.16 2.01
N VAL A 90 3.86 -9.42 2.23
CA VAL A 90 4.85 -9.73 3.26
C VAL A 90 5.04 -8.55 4.19
N TYR A 91 5.39 -8.83 5.43
CA TYR A 91 5.83 -7.82 6.38
C TYR A 91 7.18 -8.19 6.98
N ASN A 92 7.97 -7.17 7.27
CA ASN A 92 9.26 -7.26 7.94
C ASN A 92 9.25 -6.33 9.14
N ILE A 93 9.71 -6.81 10.29
CA ILE A 93 9.66 -6.05 11.55
C ILE A 93 11.06 -5.85 12.07
N GLU A 94 11.39 -4.60 12.36
CA GLU A 94 12.59 -4.18 13.08
C GLU A 94 12.14 -3.57 14.42
N ILE A 95 12.78 -3.95 15.52
CA ILE A 95 12.54 -3.36 16.84
C ILE A 95 13.84 -2.75 17.33
N ASN A 96 13.83 -1.46 17.60
CA ASN A 96 14.95 -0.74 18.20
C ASN A 96 14.62 -0.41 19.65
N SER A 97 15.46 -0.84 20.59
CA SER A 97 15.34 -0.45 22.01
C SER A 97 15.90 0.95 22.22
N THR A 98 15.09 1.87 22.75
CA THR A 98 15.57 3.21 23.13
C THR A 98 15.75 3.27 24.64
N GLY A 99 17.01 3.36 25.10
CA GLY A 99 17.34 3.48 26.52
C GLY A 99 17.22 2.18 27.34
N VAL A 100 17.32 1.02 26.67
CA VAL A 100 17.26 -0.30 27.31
C VAL A 100 18.42 -1.14 26.81
N GLU A 101 19.26 -1.62 27.74
CA GLU A 101 20.25 -2.67 27.47
C GLU A 101 19.88 -3.93 28.27
N PRO A 102 20.00 -5.14 27.68
CA PRO A 102 20.48 -5.44 26.32
C PRO A 102 19.41 -5.28 25.23
N GLU A 103 19.86 -5.12 23.97
CA GLU A 103 18.98 -5.18 22.80
C GLU A 103 18.19 -6.50 22.77
N LEU A 104 16.95 -6.45 22.24
CA LEU A 104 16.14 -7.65 22.08
C LEU A 104 16.82 -8.62 21.11
N THR A 105 17.29 -9.74 21.65
CA THR A 105 17.95 -10.83 20.95
C THR A 105 17.19 -12.11 21.26
N TYR A 106 17.36 -13.16 20.45
CA TYR A 106 16.75 -14.45 20.74
C TYR A 106 17.02 -14.90 22.18
N GLY A 107 15.96 -15.19 22.93
CA GLY A 107 16.04 -15.59 24.33
C GLY A 107 15.98 -14.45 25.35
N SER A 108 16.02 -13.18 24.94
CA SER A 108 15.85 -12.06 25.87
C SER A 108 14.39 -11.64 26.03
N SER A 109 14.00 -11.41 27.27
CA SER A 109 12.70 -10.86 27.64
C SER A 109 12.73 -9.33 27.55
N PRO A 110 11.66 -8.69 27.05
CA PRO A 110 11.44 -7.26 27.17
C PRO A 110 11.65 -6.73 28.60
N VAL A 111 12.40 -5.63 28.72
CA VAL A 111 12.67 -4.99 30.01
C VAL A 111 11.46 -4.15 30.41
N ALA A 112 10.99 -4.39 31.63
CA ALA A 112 9.92 -3.62 32.25
C ALA A 112 10.27 -2.12 32.30
N GLY A 113 9.36 -1.26 31.85
CA GLY A 113 9.55 0.19 31.76
C GLY A 113 10.35 0.64 30.54
N GLY A 114 10.88 -0.30 29.75
CA GLY A 114 11.61 -0.04 28.52
C GLY A 114 10.71 0.51 27.40
N THR A 115 11.27 1.40 26.59
CA THR A 115 10.61 1.92 25.39
C THR A 115 11.22 1.31 24.15
N TYR A 116 10.38 0.72 23.31
CA TYR A 116 10.76 0.06 22.07
C TYR A 116 10.09 0.75 20.88
N GLN A 117 10.89 1.05 19.87
CA GLN A 117 10.42 1.52 18.57
C GLN A 117 10.24 0.32 17.65
N ILE A 118 9.00 0.05 17.27
CA ILE A 118 8.63 -0.95 16.27
C ILE A 118 8.59 -0.25 14.91
N ILE A 119 9.32 -0.80 13.95
CA ILE A 119 9.32 -0.40 12.55
C ILE A 119 8.82 -1.60 11.77
N ALA A 120 7.54 -1.57 11.38
CA ALA A 120 6.93 -2.60 10.56
C ALA A 120 6.85 -2.14 9.11
N LYS A 121 7.49 -2.88 8.21
CA LYS A 121 7.55 -2.61 6.78
C LYS A 121 6.66 -3.62 6.08
N GLY A 122 5.53 -3.18 5.54
CA GLY A 122 4.64 -3.99 4.72
C GLY A 122 4.95 -3.81 3.24
N LYS A 123 4.99 -4.91 2.50
CA LYS A 123 5.27 -4.92 1.07
C LYS A 123 4.23 -5.77 0.34
N TYR A 124 3.73 -5.23 -0.75
CA TYR A 124 2.88 -5.93 -1.71
C TYR A 124 3.29 -5.51 -3.11
N HIS A 125 3.65 -6.48 -3.96
CA HIS A 125 4.29 -6.24 -5.26
C HIS A 125 5.48 -5.26 -5.14
N ASN A 126 5.38 -4.10 -5.78
CA ASN A 126 6.40 -3.04 -5.79
C ASN A 126 6.07 -1.88 -4.84
N THR A 127 4.99 -1.99 -4.06
CA THR A 127 4.57 -0.96 -3.11
C THR A 127 5.04 -1.35 -1.70
N LEU A 128 5.68 -0.40 -1.02
CA LEU A 128 6.15 -0.55 0.35
C LEU A 128 5.54 0.54 1.24
N ARG A 129 5.10 0.15 2.43
CA ARG A 129 4.54 1.04 3.46
C ARG A 129 5.21 0.77 4.79
N ILE A 130 5.42 1.82 5.58
CA ILE A 130 6.12 1.72 6.86
C ILE A 130 5.23 2.27 7.97
N VAL A 131 5.05 1.44 9.00
CA VAL A 131 4.35 1.80 10.22
C VAL A 131 5.37 1.87 11.34
N ASN A 132 5.43 3.04 11.99
CA ASN A 132 6.30 3.26 13.15
C ASN A 132 5.45 3.39 14.41
N VAL A 133 5.75 2.56 15.41
CA VAL A 133 5.05 2.57 16.69
C VAL A 133 6.05 2.62 17.85
N MET A 134 5.85 3.55 18.79
CA MET A 134 6.57 3.51 20.06
C MET A 134 5.72 2.82 21.12
N VAL A 135 6.33 1.82 21.78
CA VAL A 135 5.69 0.97 22.78
C VAL A 135 6.48 1.01 24.07
N LYS A 136 5.81 1.33 25.17
CA LYS A 136 6.36 1.21 26.52
C LYS A 136 5.90 -0.11 27.13
N VAL A 137 6.84 -0.96 27.51
CA VAL A 137 6.54 -2.26 28.13
C VAL A 137 6.24 -2.04 29.61
N GLY A 138 5.09 -2.52 30.07
CA GLY A 138 4.74 -2.51 31.49
C GLY A 138 5.62 -3.48 32.29
N ALA A 139 5.73 -3.29 33.61
CA ALA A 139 6.25 -4.35 34.48
C ALA A 139 5.32 -5.58 34.42
N ALA A 140 5.79 -6.76 34.86
CA ALA A 140 4.97 -7.98 34.84
C ALA A 140 3.60 -7.74 35.50
N GLY A 141 2.53 -7.82 34.71
CA GLY A 141 1.15 -7.53 35.15
C GLY A 141 0.65 -6.09 34.92
N MET A 142 1.46 -5.21 34.33
CA MET A 142 1.06 -3.88 33.86
C MET A 142 0.81 -3.90 32.34
N ASN A 143 -0.09 -3.02 31.88
CA ASN A 143 -0.41 -2.91 30.46
C ASN A 143 0.78 -2.35 29.67
N THR A 144 1.01 -2.93 28.49
CA THR A 144 1.92 -2.37 27.48
C THR A 144 1.18 -1.31 26.69
N GLU A 145 1.75 -0.10 26.62
CA GLU A 145 1.09 1.06 26.01
C GLU A 145 1.82 1.48 24.72
N ALA A 146 1.07 1.58 23.62
CA ALA A 146 1.55 2.14 22.36
C ALA A 146 1.10 3.61 22.28
N TYR A 147 2.04 4.55 22.20
CA TYR A 147 1.72 5.99 22.38
C TYR A 147 2.12 6.90 21.21
N ASN A 148 2.53 6.35 20.07
CA ASN A 148 2.75 7.14 18.86
C ASN A 148 2.60 6.24 17.63
N TRP A 149 1.58 6.49 16.81
CA TRP A 149 1.32 5.79 15.56
C TRP A 149 1.54 6.75 14.40
N ASN A 150 2.60 6.52 13.61
CA ASN A 150 2.91 7.35 12.46
C ASN A 150 2.92 6.50 11.18
N TRP A 151 2.05 6.89 10.24
CA TRP A 151 2.00 6.39 8.88
C TRP A 151 2.90 7.28 8.01
N LYS A 152 3.96 6.73 7.44
CA LYS A 152 4.81 7.42 6.46
C LYS A 152 4.84 6.65 5.15
#